data_AF-A0AAW5R393-F1
#
_entry.id   AF-A0AAW5R393-F1
#
_cell.length_a   1.000
_cell.length_b   1.000
_cell.length_c   1.000
_cell.angle_alpha   90.00
_cell.angle_beta   90.00
_cell.angle_gamma   90.00
#
_symmetry.space_group_name_H-M   'P 1'
#
loop_
_entity.id
_entity.type
_entity.pdbx_description
1 polymer ?
#
loop_
_entity_poly.entity_id
_entity_poly.type
_entity_poly.pdbx_seq_one_letter_code
_entity_poly.pdbx_strand_id
1 'polypeptide(L)'
;MEAIRAIVDRFPRRELDIRRRCASDSRFRAICQDYEEAAAALSNWLYISSDNSTRIEEYRSFLVELEAEILTQLENCQAREGS
;
A
#
# COMPACT_ATOMS: atom_id res chain seq x y z
N MET A 1 7.77 -12.43 -5.61
CA MET A 1 8.02 -10.99 -5.73
C MET A 1 6.71 -10.35 -6.16
N GLU A 2 5.79 -10.20 -5.22
CA GLU A 2 4.39 -9.81 -5.46
C GLU A 2 4.05 -8.56 -4.64
N ALA A 3 4.96 -7.59 -4.60
CA ALA A 3 4.98 -6.32 -3.82
C ALA A 3 3.70 -5.46 -3.86
N ILE A 4 2.69 -5.86 -4.62
CA ILE A 4 1.43 -5.16 -4.81
C ILE A 4 0.23 -5.99 -4.35
N ARG A 5 0.42 -7.22 -3.82
CA ARG A 5 -0.69 -8.12 -3.53
C ARG A 5 -1.57 -7.61 -2.40
N ALA A 6 -0.97 -7.07 -1.34
CA ALA A 6 -1.71 -6.50 -0.22
C ALA A 6 -2.56 -5.29 -0.66
N ILE A 7 -2.01 -4.40 -1.49
CA ILE A 7 -2.74 -3.23 -1.98
C ILE A 7 -3.77 -3.58 -3.06
N VAL A 8 -3.51 -4.61 -3.88
CA VAL A 8 -4.47 -5.13 -4.87
C VAL A 8 -5.64 -5.81 -4.18
N ASP A 9 -5.41 -6.58 -3.12
CA ASP A 9 -6.47 -7.18 -2.30
C ASP A 9 -7.34 -6.10 -1.63
N ARG A 10 -6.70 -5.00 -1.20
CA ARG A 10 -7.38 -3.82 -0.65
C ARG A 10 -8.20 -3.06 -1.68
N PHE A 11 -7.69 -2.92 -2.91
CA PHE A 11 -8.31 -2.17 -4.00
C PHE A 11 -8.43 -3.00 -5.29
N PRO A 12 -9.25 -4.06 -5.30
CA PRO A 12 -9.33 -4.97 -6.45
C PRO A 12 -9.87 -4.25 -7.70
N ARG A 13 -10.69 -3.23 -7.51
CA ARG A 13 -11.22 -2.40 -8.61
C ARG A 13 -10.15 -1.53 -9.30
N ARG A 14 -9.01 -1.28 -8.64
CA ARG A 14 -7.90 -0.47 -9.17
C ARG A 14 -6.66 -1.31 -9.49
N GLU A 15 -6.79 -2.65 -9.53
CA GLU A 15 -5.66 -3.56 -9.76
C GLU A 15 -4.88 -3.20 -11.03
N LEU A 16 -5.58 -2.96 -12.14
CA LEU A 16 -4.96 -2.64 -13.43
C LEU A 16 -4.15 -1.34 -13.36
N ASP A 17 -4.71 -0.29 -12.75
CA ASP A 17 -4.03 0.98 -12.56
C ASP A 17 -2.80 0.85 -11.65
N ILE A 18 -2.92 0.11 -10.54
CA ILE A 18 -1.82 -0.19 -9.62
C ILE A 18 -0.71 -0.94 -10.36
N ARG A 19 -1.04 -1.98 -11.13
CA ARG A 19 -0.06 -2.74 -11.92
C ARG A 19 0.65 -1.88 -12.96
N ARG A 20 -0.12 -1.08 -13.70
CA ARG A 20 0.41 -0.18 -14.74
C ARG A 20 1.32 0.88 -14.13
N ARG A 21 0.95 1.47 -12.99
CA ARG A 21 1.74 2.46 -12.28
C ARG A 21 3.00 1.84 -11.67
N CYS A 22 2.90 0.67 -11.07
CA CYS A 22 4.05 -0.05 -10.51
C CYS A 22 5.08 -0.44 -11.59
N ALA A 23 4.62 -0.70 -12.82
CA ALA A 23 5.52 -0.95 -13.96
C ALA A 23 6.19 0.33 -14.50
N SER A 24 5.49 1.46 -14.49
CA SER A 24 5.98 2.73 -15.05
C SER A 24 6.64 3.67 -14.05
N ASP A 25 6.42 3.49 -12.76
CA ASP A 25 6.80 4.42 -11.70
C ASP A 25 7.50 3.67 -10.54
N SER A 26 8.82 3.76 -10.53
CA SER A 26 9.65 3.08 -9.52
C SER A 26 9.41 3.59 -8.10
N ARG A 27 8.97 4.85 -7.96
CA ARG A 27 8.62 5.41 -6.64
C ARG A 27 7.32 4.79 -6.13
N PHE A 28 6.31 4.68 -6.98
CA PHE A 28 5.07 3.97 -6.64
C PHE A 28 5.35 2.51 -6.25
N ARG A 29 6.22 1.83 -7.00
CA ARG A 29 6.65 0.47 -6.66
C ARG A 29 7.31 0.38 -5.27
N ALA A 30 8.16 1.33 -4.91
CA ALA A 30 8.77 1.37 -3.59
C ALA A 30 7.71 1.50 -2.49
N ILE A 31 6.76 2.45 -2.63
CA ILE A 31 5.66 2.64 -1.67
C ILE A 31 4.81 1.36 -1.51
N CYS A 32 4.54 0.63 -2.60
CA CYS A 32 3.85 -0.65 -2.50
C CYS A 32 4.67 -1.72 -1.75
N GLN A 33 6.00 -1.77 -1.95
CA GLN A 33 6.87 -2.65 -1.19
C GLN A 33 6.87 -2.30 0.30
N ASP A 34 7.00 -1.02 0.64
CA ASP A 34 6.94 -0.53 2.02
C ASP A 34 5.59 -0.89 2.67
N TYR A 35 4.48 -0.76 1.93
CA TYR A 35 3.15 -1.18 2.40
C TYR A 35 3.08 -2.67 2.68
N GLU A 36 3.60 -3.52 1.79
CA GLU A 36 3.56 -4.96 1.98
C GLU A 36 4.42 -5.41 3.17
N GLU A 37 5.62 -4.85 3.32
CA GLU A 37 6.49 -5.14 4.46
C GLU A 37 5.85 -4.69 5.78
N ALA A 38 5.28 -3.50 5.82
CA ALA A 38 4.57 -3.01 7.00
C ALA A 38 3.32 -3.84 7.32
N ALA A 39 2.56 -4.28 6.31
CA ALA A 39 1.38 -5.12 6.50
C ALA A 39 1.74 -6.53 7.00
N ALA A 40 2.82 -7.11 6.46
CA ALA A 40 3.34 -8.40 6.91
C ALA A 40 3.83 -8.31 8.36
N ALA A 41 4.58 -7.25 8.70
CA ALA A 41 5.02 -6.99 10.07
C ALA A 41 3.81 -6.84 11.00
N LEU A 42 2.80 -6.05 10.64
CA LEU A 42 1.58 -5.88 11.42
C LEU A 42 0.85 -7.21 11.67
N SER A 43 0.71 -8.05 10.64
CA SER A 43 0.11 -9.38 10.76
C SER A 43 0.88 -10.26 11.75
N ASN A 44 2.21 -10.21 11.70
CA ASN A 44 3.08 -10.91 12.64
C ASN A 44 2.93 -10.37 14.08
N TRP A 45 2.85 -9.04 14.28
CA TRP A 45 2.63 -8.45 15.60
C TRP A 45 1.26 -8.83 16.19
N LEU A 46 0.22 -8.89 15.36
CA LEU A 46 -1.11 -9.34 15.75
C LEU A 46 -1.13 -10.81 16.18
N TYR A 47 -0.28 -11.65 15.57
CA TYR A 47 -0.19 -13.06 15.89
C TYR A 47 0.64 -13.35 17.16
N ILE A 48 1.74 -12.61 17.38
CA ILE A 48 2.74 -12.98 18.39
C ILE A 48 2.39 -12.55 19.82
N SER A 49 1.65 -11.46 20.08
CA SER A 49 1.19 -11.14 21.45
C SER A 49 0.24 -9.94 21.60
N SER A 50 -0.65 -10.06 22.59
CA SER A 50 -1.70 -9.12 23.00
C SER A 50 -1.21 -7.78 23.60
N ASP A 51 0.09 -7.60 23.82
CA ASP A 51 0.68 -6.40 24.46
C ASP A 51 1.30 -5.41 23.45
N ASN A 52 1.26 -5.72 22.16
CA ASN A 52 1.84 -4.84 21.11
C ASN A 52 0.85 -3.80 20.57
N SER A 53 -0.22 -3.48 21.31
CA SER A 53 -1.30 -2.58 20.85
C SER A 53 -0.78 -1.25 20.31
N THR A 54 0.18 -0.61 20.99
CA THR A 54 0.79 0.63 20.51
C THR A 54 1.52 0.44 19.18
N ARG A 55 2.34 -0.61 19.03
CA ARG A 55 3.03 -0.87 17.75
C ARG A 55 2.04 -1.19 16.64
N ILE A 56 0.98 -1.93 16.95
CA ILE A 56 -0.09 -2.25 16.01
C ILE A 56 -0.79 -0.97 15.53
N GLU A 57 -1.07 -0.03 16.43
CA GLU A 57 -1.66 1.27 16.10
C GLU A 57 -0.72 2.12 15.23
N GLU A 58 0.56 2.21 15.58
CA GLU A 58 1.57 2.94 14.80
C GLU A 58 1.69 2.37 13.38
N TYR A 59 1.81 1.05 13.24
CA TYR A 59 1.88 0.39 11.93
C TYR A 59 0.56 0.56 11.14
N ARG A 60 -0.60 0.51 11.81
CA ARG A 60 -1.88 0.79 11.15
C ARG A 60 -1.95 2.22 10.63
N SER A 61 -1.52 3.20 11.42
CA SER A 61 -1.49 4.60 11.01
C SER A 61 -0.56 4.79 9.81
N PHE A 62 0.62 4.18 9.84
CA PHE A 62 1.57 4.21 8.74
C PHE A 62 1.00 3.57 7.46
N LEU A 63 0.31 2.44 7.56
CA LEU A 63 -0.36 1.82 6.41
C LEU A 63 -1.44 2.72 5.81
N VAL A 64 -2.18 3.45 6.63
CA VAL A 64 -3.19 4.41 6.16
C VAL A 64 -2.54 5.58 5.40
N GLU A 65 -1.41 6.09 5.87
CA GLU A 65 -0.66 7.14 5.16
C GLU A 65 -0.16 6.65 3.80
N LEU A 66 0.39 5.42 3.76
CA LEU A 66 0.81 4.80 2.51
C LEU A 66 -0.38 4.56 1.55
N GLU A 67 -1.53 4.10 2.06
CA GLU A 67 -2.76 3.96 1.26
C GLU A 67 -3.19 5.31 0.66
N ALA A 68 -3.14 6.39 1.45
CA ALA A 68 -3.49 7.73 0.97
C ALA A 68 -2.52 8.24 -0.10
N GLU A 69 -1.21 8.01 0.06
CA GLU A 69 -0.21 8.38 -0.94
C GLU A 69 -0.40 7.57 -2.23
N ILE A 70 -0.66 6.27 -2.13
CA ILE A 70 -0.96 5.39 -3.26
C ILE A 70 -2.21 5.88 -4.01
N LEU A 71 -3.30 6.18 -3.30
CA LEU A 71 -4.53 6.66 -3.92
C LEU A 71 -4.32 8.01 -4.61
N THR A 72 -3.61 8.94 -3.96
CA THR A 72 -3.27 10.24 -4.53
C THR A 72 -2.44 10.09 -5.81
N GLN A 73 -1.49 9.17 -5.84
CA GLN A 73 -0.66 8.87 -7.02
C GLN A 73 -1.46 8.25 -8.17
N LEU A 74 -2.49 7.44 -7.84
CA LEU A 74 -3.40 6.86 -8.83
C LEU A 74 -4.33 7.95 -9.41
N GLU A 75 -4.89 8.82 -8.58
CA GLU A 75 -5.78 9.92 -9.00
C GLU A 75 -5.04 10.97 -9.84
N ASN A 76 -3.80 11.30 -9.47
CA ASN A 76 -2.94 12.20 -10.24
C ASN A 76 -2.60 11.65 -11.64
N CYS A 77 -2.71 10.34 -11.87
CA CYS A 77 -2.56 9.76 -13.20
C CYS A 77 -3.81 10.02 -14.07
N GLN A 78 -5.01 9.94 -13.48
CA GLN A 78 -6.27 10.13 -14.20
C GLN A 78 -6.48 11.59 -14.62
N ALA A 79 -5.99 12.55 -13.83
CA ALA A 79 -6.10 13.98 -14.12
C ALA A 79 -5.22 14.46 -15.30
N ARG A 80 -4.25 13.66 -15.76
CA ARG A 80 -3.31 14.05 -16.84
C ARG A 80 -3.65 13.47 -18.21
N GLU A 81 -4.58 12.52 -18.30
CA GLU A 81 -5.03 11.92 -19.58
C GLU A 81 -6.32 12.55 -20.14
N GLY A 82 -6.86 13.58 -19.47
CA GLY A 82 -7.99 14.38 -19.96
C GLY A 82 -7.57 15.82 -20.24
N SER A 83 -6.98 16.08 -21.40
CA SER A 83 -6.78 17.43 -21.94
C SER A 83 -7.22 17.49 -23.39
#